data_AF-A0A6L9ZAS3-F1
#
_entry.id   AF-A0A6L9ZAS3-F1
#
_cell.length_a   1.000
_cell.length_b   1.000
_cell.length_c   1.000
_cell.angle_alpha   90.00
_cell.angle_beta   90.00
_cell.angle_gamma   90.00
#
_symmetry.space_group_name_H-M   'P 1'
#
loop_
_entity.id
_entity.type
_entity.pdbx_description
1 polymer ?
#
loop_
_entity_poly.entity_id
_entity_poly.type
_entity_poly.pdbx_seq_one_letter_code
_entity_poly.pdbx_strand_id
1 'polypeptide(L)'
;YESPRFMLPIRLGMMNATGEQDLIVYVLSPRGQAEITNYRTVKIPSNTEIPVFVKNEFGDFYTAMFQTAYESEGKKVAFLEYAWNMASCDPCSANPLNREELRKSGVFWLNSGRLNRRPNNVYITRLHVRYTHDTFPEDLMFQETSNRELFQGRYILRHPFTGKMSCSAGVDYQQSLNRRLQQEAQTLAELTGWDIDEIRNKIDFPDVKPIPWWRHLW
;
A
#
# COMPACT_ATOMS: atom_id res chain seq x y z
N TYR A 1 22.57 4.75 -17.88
CA TYR A 1 22.76 6.19 -17.67
C TYR A 1 23.51 6.33 -16.35
N GLU A 2 24.66 6.98 -16.35
CA GLU A 2 25.44 7.29 -15.14
C GLU A 2 25.46 8.81 -15.00
N SER A 3 25.06 9.32 -13.85
CA SER A 3 24.99 10.76 -13.59
C SER A 3 25.44 11.05 -12.16
N PRO A 4 26.18 12.16 -11.94
CA PRO A 4 26.49 12.61 -10.59
C PRO A 4 25.24 13.13 -9.85
N ARG A 5 24.16 13.43 -10.56
CA ARG A 5 22.89 13.86 -9.98
C ARG A 5 21.96 12.66 -9.89
N PHE A 6 21.58 12.30 -8.67
CA PHE A 6 20.56 11.29 -8.45
C PHE A 6 19.16 11.91 -8.68
N MET A 7 18.77 12.06 -9.94
CA MET A 7 17.51 12.70 -10.34
C MET A 7 16.84 11.95 -11.50
N LEU A 8 15.51 12.10 -11.61
CA LEU A 8 14.71 11.56 -12.71
C LEU A 8 14.02 12.70 -13.46
N PRO A 9 14.36 12.93 -14.74
CA PRO A 9 13.74 13.99 -15.53
C PRO A 9 12.31 13.62 -15.91
N ILE A 10 11.32 14.21 -15.24
CA ILE A 10 9.90 13.96 -15.49
C ILE A 10 9.26 15.04 -16.36
N ARG A 11 9.86 16.24 -16.42
CA ARG A 11 9.30 17.39 -17.14
C ARG A 11 9.15 17.16 -18.65
N LEU A 12 10.05 16.40 -19.26
CA LEU A 12 9.97 16.05 -20.68
C LEU A 12 8.71 15.24 -20.99
N GLY A 13 8.30 14.36 -20.07
CA GLY A 13 7.06 13.60 -20.20
C GLY A 13 5.81 14.49 -20.20
N MET A 14 5.91 15.71 -19.66
CA MET A 14 4.79 16.63 -19.50
C MET A 14 4.61 17.60 -20.66
N MET A 15 5.63 17.77 -21.51
CA MET A 15 5.61 18.76 -22.58
C MET A 15 4.43 18.59 -23.55
N ASN A 16 3.91 17.36 -23.71
CA ASN A 16 2.79 17.03 -24.59
C ASN A 16 1.61 16.38 -23.84
N ALA A 17 1.63 16.39 -22.50
CA ALA A 17 0.61 15.73 -21.69
C ALA A 17 -0.59 16.64 -21.49
N THR A 18 -1.79 16.16 -21.80
CA THR A 18 -3.04 16.90 -21.56
C THR A 18 -3.65 16.66 -20.18
N GLY A 19 -3.02 15.84 -19.34
CA GLY A 19 -3.54 15.45 -18.02
C GLY A 19 -2.50 14.85 -17.10
N GLU A 20 -2.99 14.29 -15.99
CA GLU A 20 -2.20 13.60 -14.96
C GLU A 20 -1.49 12.37 -15.56
N GLN A 21 -0.25 12.13 -15.12
CA GLN A 21 0.50 10.92 -15.45
C GLN A 21 0.93 10.18 -14.19
N ASP A 22 0.90 8.86 -14.25
CA ASP A 22 1.42 8.00 -13.19
C ASP A 22 2.83 7.50 -13.52
N LEU A 23 3.71 7.61 -12.53
CA LEU A 23 5.08 7.14 -12.57
C LEU A 23 5.37 6.27 -11.36
N ILE A 24 5.75 5.02 -11.61
CA ILE A 24 6.20 4.08 -10.57
C ILE A 24 7.71 4.01 -10.63
N VAL A 25 8.37 4.41 -9.54
CA VAL A 25 9.82 4.40 -9.40
C VAL A 25 10.22 3.30 -8.43
N TYR A 26 11.08 2.40 -8.88
CA TYR A 26 11.76 1.43 -8.03
C TYR A 26 13.20 1.87 -7.82
N VAL A 27 13.59 2.09 -6.58
CA VAL A 27 14.96 2.42 -6.22
C VAL A 27 15.56 1.27 -5.43
N LEU A 28 16.70 0.77 -5.93
CA LEU A 28 17.50 -0.24 -5.25
C LEU A 28 18.73 0.44 -4.64
N SER A 29 18.97 0.20 -3.36
CA SER A 29 19.96 0.92 -2.57
C SER A 29 20.74 -0.02 -1.63
N PRO A 30 22.06 0.16 -1.44
CA PRO A 30 22.83 -0.59 -0.45
C PRO A 30 22.62 -0.15 1.00
N ARG A 31 22.15 1.07 1.30
CA ARG A 31 22.09 1.59 2.68
C ARG A 31 20.70 1.53 3.30
N GLY A 32 19.66 1.89 2.55
CA GLY A 32 18.31 2.08 3.10
C GLY A 32 17.31 2.64 2.10
N GLN A 33 16.23 3.24 2.62
CA GLN A 33 15.22 3.91 1.80
C GLN A 33 15.83 4.99 0.91
N ALA A 34 15.22 5.17 -0.26
CA ALA A 34 15.46 6.34 -1.09
C ALA A 34 14.26 7.27 -0.99
N GLU A 35 14.52 8.56 -0.79
CA GLU A 35 13.48 9.56 -0.57
C GLU A 35 13.63 10.68 -1.60
N ILE A 36 12.51 11.31 -1.94
CA ILE A 36 12.51 12.50 -2.77
C ILE A 36 12.80 13.71 -1.89
N THR A 37 13.73 14.58 -2.31
CA THR A 37 14.20 15.70 -1.49
C THR A 37 13.46 17.01 -1.77
N ASN A 38 12.91 17.19 -2.98
CA ASN A 38 12.21 18.40 -3.40
C ASN A 38 10.67 18.28 -3.41
N TYR A 39 10.14 17.12 -3.03
CA TYR A 39 8.71 16.89 -2.84
C TYR A 39 8.47 16.04 -1.59
N ARG A 40 7.33 16.27 -0.91
CA ARG A 40 6.97 15.47 0.25
C ARG A 40 6.66 14.04 -0.17
N THR A 41 7.24 13.09 0.54
CA THR A 41 6.88 11.66 0.44
C THR A 41 5.89 11.32 1.55
N VAL A 42 4.80 10.66 1.21
CA VAL A 42 3.75 10.22 2.16
C VAL A 42 3.51 8.72 2.01
N LYS A 43 3.16 8.03 3.10
CA LYS A 43 2.81 6.61 3.03
C LYS A 43 1.41 6.48 2.43
N ILE A 44 1.23 5.54 1.48
CA ILE A 44 -0.11 5.20 0.99
C ILE A 44 -1.00 4.72 2.16
N PRO A 45 -2.32 5.03 2.20
CA PRO A 45 -3.22 4.44 3.18
C PRO A 45 -3.04 2.92 3.26
N SER A 46 -2.96 2.39 4.48
CA SER A 46 -2.54 1.01 4.72
C SER A 46 -2.99 0.57 6.12
N ASN A 47 -2.91 -0.74 6.40
CA ASN A 47 -3.28 -1.37 7.67
C ASN A 47 -4.77 -1.25 8.02
N THR A 48 -5.63 -1.10 7.01
CA THR A 48 -7.08 -0.98 7.19
C THR A 48 -7.78 -2.30 6.91
N GLU A 49 -8.87 -2.56 7.64
CA GLU A 49 -9.75 -3.68 7.39
C GLU A 49 -10.84 -3.24 6.41
N ILE A 50 -11.01 -4.00 5.34
CA ILE A 50 -11.98 -3.69 4.28
C ILE A 50 -12.81 -4.94 3.95
N PRO A 51 -14.02 -4.77 3.37
CA PRO A 51 -14.91 -5.89 3.09
C PRO A 51 -14.29 -6.94 2.17
N VAL A 52 -14.59 -8.21 2.42
CA VAL A 52 -14.00 -9.35 1.70
C VAL A 52 -14.27 -9.31 0.20
N PHE A 53 -15.40 -8.75 -0.25
CA PHE A 53 -15.75 -8.67 -1.67
C PHE A 53 -14.72 -7.85 -2.48
N VAL A 54 -14.03 -6.91 -1.83
CA VAL A 54 -12.99 -6.06 -2.47
C VAL A 54 -11.86 -6.91 -3.07
N LYS A 55 -11.67 -8.14 -2.61
CA LYS A 55 -10.72 -9.09 -3.22
C LYS A 55 -10.91 -9.21 -4.74
N ASN A 56 -12.15 -9.21 -5.21
CA ASN A 56 -12.49 -9.37 -6.63
C ASN A 56 -12.50 -8.05 -7.41
N GLU A 57 -12.48 -6.92 -6.71
CA GLU A 57 -12.56 -5.55 -7.26
C GLU A 57 -11.34 -4.71 -6.84
N PHE A 58 -10.21 -5.38 -6.54
CA PHE A 58 -9.07 -4.72 -5.90
C PHE A 58 -8.46 -3.61 -6.77
N GLY A 59 -8.47 -3.79 -8.09
CA GLY A 59 -7.98 -2.76 -9.03
C GLY A 59 -8.78 -1.46 -8.94
N ASP A 60 -10.11 -1.57 -8.90
CA ASP A 60 -11.02 -0.42 -8.80
C ASP A 60 -10.91 0.24 -7.43
N PHE A 61 -10.88 -0.58 -6.37
CA PHE A 61 -10.62 -0.11 -5.01
C PHE A 61 -9.32 0.69 -4.91
N TYR A 62 -8.21 0.11 -5.38
CA TYR A 62 -6.91 0.76 -5.26
C TYR A 62 -6.85 2.06 -6.06
N THR A 63 -7.45 2.09 -7.25
CA THR A 63 -7.53 3.30 -8.09
C THR A 63 -8.32 4.40 -7.39
N ALA A 64 -9.49 4.09 -6.85
CA ALA A 64 -10.33 5.05 -6.13
C ALA A 64 -9.68 5.55 -4.82
N MET A 65 -9.04 4.63 -4.08
CA MET A 65 -8.32 4.97 -2.86
C MET A 65 -7.12 5.87 -3.14
N PHE A 66 -6.35 5.55 -4.18
CA PHE A 66 -5.21 6.37 -4.60
C PHE A 66 -5.67 7.76 -5.03
N GLN A 67 -6.78 7.88 -5.77
CA GLN A 67 -7.33 9.17 -6.16
C GLN A 67 -7.73 10.01 -4.94
N THR A 68 -8.46 9.41 -4.00
CA THR A 68 -8.89 10.07 -2.75
C THR A 68 -7.68 10.56 -1.95
N ALA A 69 -6.66 9.71 -1.80
CA ALA A 69 -5.40 10.07 -1.14
C ALA A 69 -4.67 11.21 -1.88
N TYR A 70 -4.57 11.11 -3.20
CA TYR A 70 -3.90 12.11 -4.05
C TYR A 70 -4.54 13.49 -3.93
N GLU A 71 -5.88 13.55 -3.94
CA GLU A 71 -6.63 14.79 -3.76
C GLU A 71 -6.47 15.36 -2.34
N SER A 72 -6.58 14.50 -1.31
CA SER A 72 -6.44 14.92 0.09
C SER A 72 -5.06 15.49 0.40
N GLU A 73 -4.02 15.01 -0.28
CA GLU A 73 -2.64 15.47 -0.13
C GLU A 73 -2.30 16.66 -1.05
N GLY A 74 -3.31 17.22 -1.71
CA GLY A 74 -3.19 18.42 -2.54
C GLY A 74 -2.43 18.20 -3.85
N LYS A 75 -2.42 16.97 -4.37
CA LYS A 75 -1.89 16.59 -5.69
C LYS A 75 -0.39 16.84 -5.93
N LYS A 76 0.40 16.94 -4.86
CA LYS A 76 1.80 17.43 -4.88
C LYS A 76 2.76 16.59 -4.05
N VAL A 77 2.50 15.28 -3.97
CA VAL A 77 3.26 14.34 -3.15
C VAL A 77 3.66 13.11 -3.95
N ALA A 78 4.72 12.44 -3.48
CA ALA A 78 5.03 11.08 -3.86
C ALA A 78 4.50 10.10 -2.81
N PHE A 79 3.87 9.02 -3.25
CA PHE A 79 3.40 7.97 -2.36
C PHE A 79 4.46 6.89 -2.20
N LEU A 80 4.88 6.63 -0.96
CA LEU A 80 5.61 5.43 -0.60
C LEU A 80 4.63 4.26 -0.51
N GLU A 81 4.85 3.24 -1.33
CA GLU A 81 4.02 2.04 -1.38
C GLU A 81 4.70 0.84 -0.76
N TYR A 82 6.03 0.78 -0.86
CA TYR A 82 6.83 -0.32 -0.35
C TYR A 82 8.25 0.14 -0.02
N ALA A 83 8.75 -0.26 1.14
CA ALA A 83 10.12 -0.06 1.58
C ALA A 83 10.56 -1.23 2.44
N TRP A 84 11.52 -2.03 1.95
CA TRP A 84 12.06 -3.17 2.70
C TRP A 84 13.41 -3.63 2.16
N ASN A 85 14.20 -4.22 3.04
CA ASN A 85 15.32 -5.09 2.70
C ASN A 85 14.88 -6.37 1.96
N MET A 86 15.41 -6.58 0.75
CA MET A 86 15.13 -7.74 -0.09
C MET A 86 15.78 -9.05 0.41
N ALA A 87 16.64 -9.01 1.44
CA ALA A 87 17.28 -10.20 2.01
C ALA A 87 16.31 -11.08 2.83
N SER A 88 15.21 -10.52 3.33
CA SER A 88 14.25 -11.19 4.20
C SER A 88 12.85 -10.79 3.79
N CYS A 89 11.95 -11.76 3.67
CA CYS A 89 10.59 -11.53 3.20
C CYS A 89 9.65 -12.24 4.17
N ASP A 90 8.91 -11.49 5.01
CA ASP A 90 8.04 -12.07 6.04
C ASP A 90 6.75 -11.24 6.25
N PRO A 91 5.58 -11.61 5.70
CA PRO A 91 5.25 -12.90 5.11
C PRO A 91 5.37 -12.88 3.58
N CYS A 92 6.21 -13.74 3.00
CA CYS A 92 6.27 -13.91 1.55
C CYS A 92 6.30 -15.38 1.15
N SER A 93 5.62 -15.69 0.05
CA SER A 93 5.54 -17.04 -0.53
C SER A 93 6.65 -17.34 -1.54
N ALA A 94 7.65 -16.46 -1.68
CA ALA A 94 8.68 -16.56 -2.72
C ALA A 94 10.09 -16.39 -2.15
N ASN A 95 11.05 -17.04 -2.81
CA ASN A 95 12.47 -16.90 -2.48
C ASN A 95 12.97 -15.50 -2.84
N PRO A 96 13.89 -14.92 -2.04
CA PRO A 96 14.60 -13.70 -2.43
C PRO A 96 15.30 -13.82 -3.77
N LEU A 97 15.45 -12.71 -4.48
CA LEU A 97 16.18 -12.67 -5.75
C LEU A 97 17.63 -13.15 -5.57
N ASN A 98 18.09 -13.93 -6.53
CA ASN A 98 19.48 -14.37 -6.61
C ASN A 98 20.40 -13.25 -7.14
N ARG A 99 21.71 -13.44 -7.07
CA ARG A 99 22.69 -12.41 -7.48
C ARG A 99 22.58 -12.03 -8.95
N GLU A 100 22.26 -12.97 -9.84
CA GLU A 100 22.14 -12.70 -11.26
C GLU A 100 20.90 -11.85 -11.55
N GLU A 101 19.77 -12.15 -10.90
CA GLU A 101 18.53 -11.37 -10.98
C GLU A 101 18.72 -9.95 -10.43
N LEU A 102 19.40 -9.81 -9.29
CA LEU A 102 19.75 -8.50 -8.73
C LEU A 102 20.63 -7.71 -9.70
N ARG A 103 21.64 -8.35 -10.32
CA ARG A 103 22.50 -7.72 -11.32
C ARG A 103 21.70 -7.27 -12.55
N LYS A 104 20.79 -8.10 -13.06
CA LYS A 104 19.88 -7.76 -14.17
C LYS A 104 18.97 -6.58 -13.82
N SER A 105 18.65 -6.41 -12.54
CA SER A 105 17.85 -5.29 -12.01
C SER A 105 18.66 -4.01 -11.76
N GLY A 106 19.95 -3.97 -12.07
CA GLY A 106 20.81 -2.80 -11.90
C GLY A 106 21.68 -2.80 -10.64
N VAL A 107 21.70 -3.90 -9.87
CA VAL A 107 22.52 -4.02 -8.66
C VAL A 107 23.94 -4.48 -9.00
N PHE A 108 24.82 -3.54 -9.30
CA PHE A 108 26.19 -3.85 -9.75
C PHE A 108 27.23 -3.89 -8.61
N TRP A 109 26.93 -3.28 -7.46
CA TRP A 109 27.85 -3.18 -6.31
C TRP A 109 28.04 -4.47 -5.51
N LEU A 110 27.25 -5.51 -5.78
CA LEU A 110 27.41 -6.80 -5.11
C LEU A 110 28.60 -7.62 -5.65
N ASN A 111 29.15 -7.26 -6.81
CA ASN A 111 30.24 -7.99 -7.47
C ASN A 111 31.64 -7.42 -7.20
N SER A 112 31.76 -6.24 -6.57
CA SER A 112 33.04 -5.66 -6.19
C SER A 112 33.64 -6.42 -5.01
N GLY A 113 34.57 -7.33 -5.32
CA GLY A 113 35.20 -8.24 -4.37
C GLY A 113 35.91 -7.54 -3.20
N ARG A 114 35.93 -8.26 -2.06
CA ARG A 114 36.72 -8.08 -0.81
C ARG A 114 35.96 -7.72 0.48
N LEU A 115 34.64 -7.47 0.51
CA LEU A 115 33.98 -7.05 1.77
C LEU A 115 32.64 -7.71 2.18
N ASN A 116 31.95 -8.50 1.35
CA ASN A 116 30.58 -8.93 1.68
C ASN A 116 30.47 -10.38 2.16
N ARG A 117 30.81 -10.59 3.43
CA ARG A 117 30.21 -11.66 4.28
C ARG A 117 28.79 -11.30 4.77
N ARG A 118 28.23 -10.17 4.32
CA ARG A 118 26.88 -9.75 4.70
C ARG A 118 25.84 -10.26 3.67
N PRO A 119 24.69 -10.79 4.13
CA PRO A 119 23.61 -11.23 3.25
C PRO A 119 23.16 -10.07 2.36
N ASN A 120 22.62 -10.40 1.16
CA ASN A 120 22.17 -9.51 0.09
C ASN A 120 21.57 -8.18 0.60
N ASN A 121 22.41 -7.18 0.87
CA ASN A 121 21.96 -5.93 1.48
C ASN A 121 21.44 -4.98 0.39
N VAL A 122 20.32 -5.35 -0.21
CA VAL A 122 19.60 -4.53 -1.19
C VAL A 122 18.31 -4.10 -0.53
N TYR A 123 18.15 -2.80 -0.40
CA TYR A 123 16.93 -2.18 0.07
C TYR A 123 16.16 -1.66 -1.14
N ILE A 124 14.88 -2.05 -1.26
CA ILE A 124 14.00 -1.57 -2.31
C ILE A 124 13.06 -0.51 -1.75
N THR A 125 12.90 0.58 -2.49
CA THR A 125 11.86 1.59 -2.26
C THR A 125 11.00 1.71 -3.51
N ARG A 126 9.69 1.58 -3.38
CA ARG A 126 8.71 1.79 -4.43
C ARG A 126 7.95 3.08 -4.15
N LEU A 127 8.11 4.05 -5.04
CA LEU A 127 7.42 5.33 -5.01
C LEU A 127 6.43 5.39 -6.18
N HIS A 128 5.24 5.92 -5.93
CA HIS A 128 4.23 6.19 -6.92
C HIS A 128 3.96 7.69 -6.95
N VAL A 129 4.22 8.31 -8.09
CA VAL A 129 4.06 9.74 -8.31
C VAL A 129 3.01 9.95 -9.38
N ARG A 130 1.90 10.60 -9.02
CA ARG A 130 0.94 11.15 -9.97
C ARG A 130 1.22 12.64 -10.15
N TYR A 131 1.64 13.04 -11.34
CA TYR A 131 2.19 14.37 -11.56
C TYR A 131 1.48 15.12 -12.69
N THR A 132 1.40 16.44 -12.51
CA THR A 132 0.97 17.42 -13.52
C THR A 132 2.03 18.50 -13.69
N HIS A 133 1.98 19.24 -14.81
CA HIS A 133 2.90 20.35 -15.05
C HIS A 133 2.89 21.37 -13.91
N ASP A 134 1.70 21.65 -13.36
CA ASP A 134 1.50 22.72 -12.38
C ASP A 134 1.86 22.28 -10.95
N THR A 135 1.72 20.98 -10.64
CA THR A 135 2.04 20.46 -9.29
C THR A 135 3.46 19.90 -9.16
N PHE A 136 4.15 19.63 -10.27
CA PHE A 136 5.54 19.15 -10.30
C PHE A 136 6.40 19.96 -11.28
N PRO A 137 6.74 21.23 -10.94
CA PRO A 137 7.50 22.12 -11.83
C PRO A 137 8.99 21.74 -11.95
N GLU A 138 9.50 20.86 -11.08
CA GLU A 138 10.87 20.39 -11.03
C GLU A 138 10.97 18.88 -11.22
N ASP A 139 12.11 18.42 -11.74
CA ASP A 139 12.42 17.00 -11.80
C ASP A 139 12.56 16.38 -10.40
N LEU A 140 12.33 15.07 -10.28
CA LEU A 140 12.44 14.39 -9.00
C LEU A 140 13.90 14.25 -8.60
N MET A 141 14.26 14.80 -7.45
CA MET A 141 15.59 14.64 -6.86
C MET A 141 15.54 13.61 -5.74
N PHE A 142 16.47 12.66 -5.75
CA PHE A 142 16.51 11.56 -4.79
C PHE A 142 17.74 11.67 -3.89
N GLN A 143 17.59 11.18 -2.68
CA GLN A 143 18.70 10.85 -1.80
C GLN A 143 18.57 9.43 -1.27
N GLU A 144 19.71 8.77 -1.12
CA GLU A 144 19.79 7.53 -0.35
C GLU A 144 19.93 7.89 1.14
N THR A 145 19.13 7.27 2.00
CA THR A 145 19.19 7.48 3.45
C THR A 145 19.69 6.24 4.18
N SER A 146 20.04 6.40 5.46
CA SER A 146 20.30 5.27 6.36
C SER A 146 19.02 4.70 6.97
N ASN A 147 17.84 5.24 6.61
CA ASN A 147 16.56 4.77 7.11
C ASN A 147 16.28 3.34 6.61
N ARG A 148 16.01 2.43 7.52
CA ARG A 148 15.68 1.03 7.20
C ARG A 148 14.31 0.62 7.73
N GLU A 149 13.48 1.58 8.15
CA GLU A 149 12.10 1.33 8.56
C GLU A 149 11.34 0.59 7.48
N LEU A 150 10.64 -0.46 7.87
CA LEU A 150 9.82 -1.24 6.94
C LEU A 150 8.50 -0.53 6.68
N PHE A 151 8.09 -0.51 5.42
CA PHE A 151 6.74 -0.12 5.05
C PHE A 151 6.19 -0.99 3.92
N GLN A 152 4.91 -1.34 4.02
CA GLN A 152 4.17 -2.02 2.98
C GLN A 152 2.73 -1.52 2.99
N GLY A 153 2.24 -1.08 1.84
CA GLY A 153 0.81 -0.90 1.60
C GLY A 153 0.10 -2.25 1.72
N ARG A 154 -0.75 -2.42 2.73
CA ARG A 154 -1.50 -3.65 2.98
C ARG A 154 -2.93 -3.34 3.39
N TYR A 155 -3.87 -4.12 2.87
CA TYR A 155 -5.29 -4.05 3.18
C TYR A 155 -5.75 -5.42 3.66
N ILE A 156 -6.46 -5.45 4.78
CA ILE A 156 -6.71 -6.67 5.55
C ILE A 156 -8.12 -7.14 5.26
N LEU A 157 -8.23 -8.39 4.80
CA LEU A 157 -9.51 -9.08 4.61
C LEU A 157 -9.72 -10.08 5.74
N ARG A 158 -10.77 -9.88 6.54
CA ARG A 158 -11.13 -10.81 7.62
C ARG A 158 -12.30 -11.68 7.20
N HIS A 159 -12.01 -12.90 6.79
CA HIS A 159 -13.04 -13.88 6.44
C HIS A 159 -13.90 -14.25 7.66
N PRO A 160 -15.23 -14.03 7.61
CA PRO A 160 -16.15 -14.49 8.65
C PRO A 160 -16.16 -16.02 8.76
N PHE A 161 -16.43 -16.54 9.96
CA PHE A 161 -16.73 -17.96 10.13
C PHE A 161 -18.13 -18.25 9.59
N THR A 162 -18.24 -19.20 8.66
CA THR A 162 -19.51 -19.56 7.99
C THR A 162 -20.08 -20.90 8.49
N GLY A 163 -19.43 -21.55 9.45
CA GLY A 163 -19.90 -22.81 10.01
C GLY A 163 -21.05 -22.64 11.01
N LYS A 164 -21.57 -23.77 11.49
CA LYS A 164 -22.67 -23.80 12.46
C LYS A 164 -22.22 -23.21 13.80
N MET A 165 -22.92 -22.18 14.27
CA MET A 165 -22.71 -21.54 15.57
C MET A 165 -23.84 -21.94 16.52
N SER A 166 -23.62 -22.93 17.39
CA SER A 166 -24.66 -23.43 18.32
C SER A 166 -24.41 -23.12 19.80
N CYS A 167 -23.27 -22.51 20.13
CA CYS A 167 -22.91 -22.12 21.49
C CYS A 167 -23.28 -20.65 21.78
N SER A 168 -23.34 -20.27 23.05
CA SER A 168 -23.60 -18.88 23.48
C SER A 168 -22.60 -17.90 22.88
N ALA A 169 -21.31 -18.26 22.83
CA ALA A 169 -20.26 -17.46 22.20
C ALA A 169 -20.51 -17.20 20.70
N GLY A 170 -21.28 -18.06 20.03
CA GLY A 170 -21.70 -17.85 18.65
C GLY A 170 -22.67 -16.68 18.47
N VAL A 171 -23.53 -16.42 19.46
CA VAL A 171 -24.45 -15.28 19.44
C VAL A 171 -23.67 -13.97 19.57
N ASP A 172 -22.74 -13.92 20.53
CA ASP A 172 -21.86 -12.75 20.74
C ASP A 172 -20.99 -12.48 19.50
N TYR A 173 -20.47 -13.56 18.88
CA TYR A 173 -19.73 -13.47 17.63
C TYR A 173 -20.57 -12.83 16.52
N GLN A 174 -21.80 -13.29 16.28
CA GLN A 174 -22.67 -12.74 15.24
C GLN A 174 -22.96 -11.24 15.44
N GLN A 175 -23.17 -10.81 16.69
CA GLN A 175 -23.34 -9.38 17.00
C GLN A 175 -22.08 -8.57 16.71
N SER A 176 -20.91 -9.08 17.13
CA SER A 176 -19.63 -8.44 16.86
C SER A 176 -19.32 -8.38 15.36
N LEU A 177 -19.73 -9.41 14.60
CA LEU A 177 -19.53 -9.52 13.17
C LEU A 177 -20.30 -8.43 12.42
N ASN A 178 -21.57 -8.21 12.76
CA ASN A 178 -22.35 -7.11 12.16
C ASN A 178 -21.69 -5.75 12.38
N ARG A 179 -21.24 -5.47 13.61
CA ARG A 179 -20.52 -4.22 13.92
C ARG A 179 -19.23 -4.10 13.12
N ARG A 180 -18.46 -5.18 13.02
CA ARG A 180 -17.20 -5.20 12.26
C ARG A 180 -17.43 -4.95 10.77
N LEU A 181 -18.41 -5.61 10.17
CA LEU A 181 -18.75 -5.43 8.74
C LEU A 181 -19.22 -3.99 8.44
N GLN A 182 -19.96 -3.36 9.36
CA GLN A 182 -20.33 -1.94 9.21
C GLN A 182 -19.10 -1.03 9.29
N GLN A 183 -18.14 -1.32 10.17
CA GLN A 183 -16.88 -0.57 10.25
C GLN A 183 -16.03 -0.75 8.99
N GLU A 184 -15.95 -1.97 8.46
CA GLU A 184 -15.26 -2.28 7.19
C GLU A 184 -15.92 -1.50 6.03
N ALA A 185 -17.25 -1.43 5.98
CA ALA A 185 -17.99 -0.65 4.99
C ALA A 185 -17.66 0.85 5.07
N GLN A 186 -17.70 1.42 6.28
CA GLN A 186 -17.37 2.82 6.53
C GLN A 186 -15.92 3.13 6.14
N THR A 187 -14.99 2.23 6.50
CA THR A 187 -13.57 2.36 6.15
C THR A 187 -13.38 2.35 4.63
N LEU A 188 -14.08 1.47 3.91
CA LEU A 188 -14.02 1.43 2.45
C LEU A 188 -14.54 2.72 1.82
N ALA A 189 -15.68 3.25 2.30
CA ALA A 189 -16.24 4.51 1.83
C ALA A 189 -15.28 5.69 2.07
N GLU A 190 -14.70 5.79 3.26
CA GLU A 190 -13.72 6.83 3.61
C GLU A 190 -12.45 6.77 2.74
N LEU A 191 -11.97 5.56 2.45
CA LEU A 191 -10.78 5.37 1.63
C LEU A 191 -11.03 5.73 0.17
N THR A 192 -12.22 5.46 -0.37
CA THR A 192 -12.48 5.49 -1.83
C THR A 192 -13.38 6.64 -2.29
N GLY A 193 -14.10 7.27 -1.36
CA GLY A 193 -15.18 8.21 -1.68
C GLY A 193 -16.45 7.54 -2.26
N TRP A 194 -16.54 6.21 -2.26
CA TRP A 194 -17.70 5.48 -2.76
C TRP A 194 -18.93 5.64 -1.85
N ASP A 195 -20.11 5.46 -2.44
CA ASP A 195 -21.37 5.51 -1.71
C ASP A 195 -21.47 4.36 -0.69
N ILE A 196 -21.75 4.71 0.57
CA ILE A 196 -21.78 3.75 1.67
C ILE A 196 -22.94 2.75 1.55
N ASP A 197 -24.07 3.15 0.96
CA ASP A 197 -25.22 2.28 0.82
C ASP A 197 -25.02 1.28 -0.32
N GLU A 198 -24.37 1.68 -1.42
CA GLU A 198 -23.89 0.74 -2.45
C GLU A 198 -22.91 -0.29 -1.89
N ILE A 199 -21.96 0.14 -1.03
CA ILE A 199 -21.04 -0.77 -0.36
C ILE A 199 -21.80 -1.76 0.52
N ARG A 200 -22.73 -1.28 1.35
CA ARG A 200 -23.53 -2.13 2.26
C ARG A 200 -24.33 -3.18 1.50
N ASN A 201 -24.87 -2.84 0.32
CA ASN A 201 -25.62 -3.77 -0.51
C ASN A 201 -24.77 -4.94 -1.04
N LYS A 202 -23.43 -4.78 -1.11
CA LYS A 202 -22.49 -5.85 -1.50
C LYS A 202 -22.04 -6.72 -0.33
N ILE A 203 -22.37 -6.35 0.92
CA ILE A 203 -21.95 -7.09 2.12
C ILE A 203 -23.06 -8.03 2.55
N ASP A 204 -22.70 -9.30 2.78
CA ASP A 204 -23.59 -10.28 3.41
C ASP A 204 -23.59 -10.07 4.94
N PHE A 205 -24.58 -9.31 5.42
CA PHE A 205 -24.77 -9.10 6.86
C PHE A 205 -25.51 -10.28 7.49
N PRO A 206 -24.97 -10.92 8.55
CA PRO A 206 -25.70 -11.97 9.25
C PRO A 206 -27.02 -11.44 9.84
N ASP A 207 -28.09 -12.21 9.65
CA ASP A 207 -29.39 -11.97 10.28
C ASP A 207 -29.30 -12.23 11.79
N VAL A 208 -29.05 -11.16 12.55
CA VAL A 208 -28.95 -11.21 14.01
C VAL A 208 -30.35 -11.03 14.58
N LYS A 209 -30.93 -12.11 15.09
CA LYS A 209 -32.16 -12.02 15.88
C LYS A 209 -31.89 -11.17 17.13
N PRO A 210 -32.72 -10.15 17.43
CA PRO A 210 -32.54 -9.34 18.61
C PRO A 210 -32.56 -10.23 19.85
N ILE A 211 -31.58 -10.07 20.74
CA ILE A 211 -31.60 -10.74 22.05
C ILE A 211 -32.78 -10.14 22.81
N PRO A 212 -33.74 -10.96 23.28
CA PRO A 212 -34.84 -10.43 24.05
C PRO A 212 -34.37 -9.76 25.34
N TRP A 213 -34.94 -8.60 25.67
CA TRP A 213 -34.54 -7.76 26.80
C TRP A 213 -34.49 -8.52 28.14
N TRP A 214 -35.33 -9.54 28.33
CA TRP A 214 -35.39 -10.35 29.55
C TRP A 214 -34.17 -11.25 29.78
N ARG A 215 -33.31 -11.47 28.78
CA ARG A 215 -32.04 -12.19 28.97
C ARG A 215 -30.95 -11.34 29.62
N HIS A 216 -31.15 -10.04 29.76
CA HIS A 216 -30.23 -9.12 30.46
C HIS A 216 -30.58 -8.93 31.95
N LEU A 217 -31.59 -9.62 32.47
CA LEU A 217 -32.09 -9.48 33.85
C LEU A 217 -31.55 -10.52 34.84
N TRP A 218 -30.60 -11.36 34.44
CA TRP A 218 -30.06 -12.46 35.25
C TRP A 218 -28.54 -12.44 35.25
#